data_AF-A0A3R7PUJ8-F1
#
_entry.id   AF-A0A3R7PUJ8-F1
#
_cell.length_a   1.000
_cell.length_b   1.000
_cell.length_c   1.000
_cell.angle_alpha   90.00
_cell.angle_beta   90.00
_cell.angle_gamma   90.00
#
_symmetry.space_group_name_H-M   'P 1'
#
loop_
_entity.id
_entity.type
_entity.pdbx_description
1 polymer ?
#
loop_
_entity_poly.entity_id
_entity_poly.type
_entity_poly.pdbx_seq_one_letter_code
_entity_poly.pdbx_strand_id
1 'polypeptide(L)'
;MFFRVLTPYEAKSLVALLYSEDKTLIERALVTIANCAAFSVNLDFLREVGCIHRLTTLLEDNEVRLPAVQTLGNVVLSEENIRQAKDCLPILMGFVQNSHGDDALRLASLVVLTNIATISEWHEDYCPLLHRLYHLVDSPNPHIQLQSLRLLVNLSCNREMIPSLLAAEGPRKLSSLVVPETNEAILLRVLTLLATLAHAVSEDNLNPSVDLPPEDKAAAPDTIHDDASPTSLQGERYARLFGVSIRDRLVTQTQVLMRKHEDPDIQRQAGKLHAALKD
;
A
#
# COMPACT_ATOMS: atom_id res chain seq x y z
N MET A 1 23.46 15.15 -15.38
CA MET A 1 22.13 14.56 -15.13
C MET A 1 21.27 14.90 -16.34
N PHE A 2 20.94 13.92 -17.19
CA PHE A 2 20.24 14.16 -18.45
C PHE A 2 18.74 13.93 -18.24
N PHE A 3 18.01 15.00 -17.93
CA PHE A 3 16.56 15.02 -17.98
C PHE A 3 16.16 15.40 -19.40
N ARG A 4 15.88 14.41 -20.26
CA ARG A 4 15.48 14.65 -21.65
C ARG A 4 14.44 13.64 -22.10
N VAL A 5 13.54 14.10 -22.98
CA VAL A 5 12.64 13.24 -23.75
C VAL A 5 13.47 12.29 -24.62
N LEU A 6 13.21 10.99 -24.49
CA LEU A 6 13.84 9.93 -25.27
C LEU A 6 13.25 9.90 -26.67
N THR A 7 14.07 9.55 -27.65
CA THR A 7 13.60 8.99 -28.91
C THR A 7 13.24 7.51 -28.73
N PRO A 8 12.37 6.93 -29.58
CA PRO A 8 12.10 5.49 -29.55
C PRO A 8 13.36 4.63 -29.69
N TYR A 9 14.35 5.09 -30.44
CA TYR A 9 15.64 4.41 -30.58
C TYR A 9 16.42 4.41 -29.27
N GLU A 10 16.53 5.55 -28.58
CA GLU A 10 17.21 5.63 -27.28
C GLU A 10 16.52 4.77 -26.22
N ALA A 11 15.18 4.77 -26.17
CA ALA A 11 14.42 3.89 -25.29
C ALA A 11 14.73 2.41 -25.55
N LYS A 12 14.73 2.00 -26.83
CA LYS A 12 15.08 0.63 -27.23
C LYS A 12 16.52 0.27 -26.85
N SER A 13 17.47 1.17 -27.07
CA SER A 13 18.88 0.96 -26.70
C SER A 13 19.05 0.80 -25.19
N LEU A 14 18.38 1.63 -24.38
CA LEU A 14 18.43 1.52 -22.92
C LEU A 14 17.86 0.18 -22.43
N VAL A 15 16.71 -0.24 -22.96
CA VAL A 15 16.10 -1.53 -22.59
C VAL A 15 16.96 -2.70 -23.06
N ALA A 16 17.64 -2.59 -24.21
CA ALA A 16 18.58 -3.62 -24.67
C ALA A 16 19.74 -3.84 -23.70
N LEU A 17 20.23 -2.79 -23.02
CA LEU A 17 21.29 -2.92 -22.00
C LEU A 17 20.85 -3.77 -20.80
N LEU A 18 19.55 -3.85 -20.51
CA LEU A 18 19.02 -4.69 -19.44
C LEU A 18 19.16 -6.19 -19.74
N TYR A 19 19.51 -6.59 -20.96
CA TYR A 19 19.79 -7.97 -21.35
C TYR A 19 21.28 -8.35 -21.26
N SER A 20 22.13 -7.44 -20.77
CA SER A 20 23.54 -7.74 -20.54
C SER A 20 23.75 -8.77 -19.43
N GLU A 21 24.87 -9.47 -19.45
CA GLU A 21 25.35 -10.28 -18.31
C GLU A 21 26.06 -9.41 -17.26
N ASP A 22 26.50 -8.21 -17.63
CA ASP A 22 27.16 -7.27 -16.72
C ASP A 22 26.14 -6.58 -15.80
N LYS A 23 26.09 -7.01 -14.53
CA LYS A 23 25.19 -6.47 -13.50
C LYS A 23 25.41 -4.97 -13.27
N THR A 24 26.65 -4.50 -13.36
CA THR A 24 26.96 -3.07 -13.20
C THR A 24 26.38 -2.27 -14.35
N LEU A 25 26.42 -2.81 -15.57
CA LEU A 25 25.80 -2.19 -16.74
C LEU A 25 24.27 -2.17 -16.61
N ILE A 26 23.67 -3.27 -16.15
CA ILE A 26 22.23 -3.36 -15.89
C ILE A 26 21.81 -2.29 -14.87
N GLU A 27 22.48 -2.20 -13.71
CA GLU A 27 22.17 -1.21 -12.67
C GLU A 27 22.25 0.23 -13.20
N ARG A 28 23.29 0.56 -13.97
CA ARG A 28 23.44 1.88 -14.58
C ARG A 28 22.33 2.19 -15.59
N ALA A 29 21.93 1.19 -16.37
CA ALA A 29 20.81 1.32 -17.29
C ALA A 29 19.49 1.53 -16.54
N LEU A 30 19.23 0.76 -15.47
CA LEU A 30 18.06 0.90 -14.59
C LEU A 30 17.95 2.31 -14.01
N VAL A 31 19.04 2.83 -13.43
CA VAL A 31 19.09 4.21 -12.89
C VAL A 31 18.82 5.24 -14.00
N THR A 32 19.33 5.02 -15.21
CA THR A 32 19.10 5.92 -16.34
C THR A 32 17.63 5.90 -16.76
N ILE A 33 17.03 4.71 -16.88
CA ILE A 33 15.62 4.53 -17.21
C ILE A 33 14.74 5.19 -16.15
N ALA A 34 15.01 4.97 -14.86
CA ALA A 34 14.28 5.59 -13.75
C ALA A 34 14.29 7.12 -13.82
N ASN A 35 15.44 7.72 -14.12
CA ASN A 35 15.55 9.17 -14.30
C ASN A 35 14.80 9.67 -15.55
N CYS A 36 14.84 8.92 -16.65
CA CYS A 36 14.11 9.26 -17.87
C CYS A 36 12.59 9.15 -17.68
N ALA A 37 12.11 8.24 -16.83
CA ALA A 37 10.69 8.04 -16.53
C ALA A 37 10.03 9.25 -15.83
N ALA A 38 10.81 10.24 -15.38
CA ALA A 38 10.29 11.51 -14.87
C ALA A 38 9.49 12.32 -15.93
N PHE A 39 9.65 12.02 -17.22
CA PHE A 39 8.83 12.60 -18.30
C PHE A 39 7.77 11.61 -18.73
N SER A 40 6.49 11.99 -18.66
CA SER A 40 5.36 11.13 -19.01
C SER A 40 5.45 10.55 -20.43
N VAL A 41 5.91 11.34 -21.40
CA VAL A 41 6.11 10.88 -22.79
C VAL A 41 7.10 9.70 -22.87
N ASN A 42 8.10 9.65 -21.99
CA ASN A 42 9.05 8.53 -21.98
C ASN A 42 8.42 7.24 -21.46
N LEU A 43 7.35 7.32 -20.65
CA LEU A 43 6.65 6.14 -20.14
C LEU A 43 6.03 5.34 -21.29
N ASP A 44 5.49 6.01 -22.29
CA ASP A 44 4.91 5.39 -23.49
C ASP A 44 5.98 4.68 -24.31
N PHE A 45 7.09 5.37 -24.61
CA PHE A 45 8.19 4.76 -25.36
C PHE A 45 8.79 3.56 -24.63
N LEU A 46 9.01 3.66 -23.31
CA LEU A 46 9.51 2.56 -22.50
C LEU A 46 8.55 1.36 -22.50
N ARG A 47 7.23 1.62 -22.39
CA ARG A 47 6.20 0.59 -22.48
C ARG A 47 6.24 -0.11 -23.84
N GLU A 48 6.26 0.65 -24.93
CA GLU A 48 6.24 0.12 -26.31
C GLU A 48 7.45 -0.77 -26.63
N VAL A 49 8.62 -0.48 -26.05
CA VAL A 49 9.82 -1.31 -26.25
C VAL A 49 9.93 -2.49 -25.28
N GLY A 50 8.91 -2.75 -24.47
CA GLY A 50 8.85 -3.90 -23.55
C GLY A 50 9.64 -3.72 -22.25
N CYS A 51 9.89 -2.48 -21.81
CA CYS A 51 10.64 -2.19 -20.58
C CYS A 51 10.02 -2.88 -19.35
N ILE A 52 8.70 -2.77 -19.17
CA ILE A 52 7.99 -3.30 -18.00
C ILE A 52 8.14 -4.82 -17.92
N HIS A 53 7.93 -5.52 -19.05
CA HIS A 53 8.15 -6.96 -19.12
C HIS A 53 9.57 -7.34 -18.72
N ARG A 54 10.59 -6.65 -19.24
CA ARG A 54 11.99 -6.92 -18.89
C ARG A 54 12.28 -6.65 -17.41
N LEU A 55 11.76 -5.55 -16.86
CA LEU A 55 11.90 -5.24 -15.45
C LEU A 55 11.27 -6.31 -14.56
N THR A 56 10.10 -6.85 -14.94
CA THR A 56 9.46 -7.97 -14.23
C THR A 56 10.34 -9.20 -14.20
N THR A 57 11.00 -9.56 -15.32
CA THR A 57 11.96 -10.67 -15.35
C THR A 57 13.15 -10.45 -14.41
N LEU A 58 13.65 -9.21 -14.32
CA LEU A 58 14.78 -8.87 -13.45
C LEU A 58 14.46 -8.97 -11.95
N LEU A 59 13.19 -9.09 -11.57
CA LEU A 59 12.80 -9.28 -10.17
C LEU A 59 13.25 -10.63 -9.60
N GLU A 60 13.44 -11.63 -10.46
CA GLU A 60 13.91 -12.97 -10.07
C GLU A 60 15.42 -13.00 -9.77
N ASP A 61 16.15 -11.99 -10.22
CA ASP A 61 17.60 -11.88 -10.05
C ASP A 61 17.94 -11.12 -8.77
N ASN A 62 18.46 -11.85 -7.76
CA ASN A 62 18.75 -11.28 -6.44
C ASN A 62 19.76 -10.14 -6.45
N GLU A 63 20.64 -10.05 -7.45
CA GLU A 63 21.66 -9.00 -7.51
C GLU A 63 21.06 -7.67 -8.00
N VAL A 64 20.09 -7.71 -8.90
CA VAL A 64 19.52 -6.51 -9.55
C VAL A 64 18.04 -6.27 -9.25
N ARG A 65 17.39 -7.14 -8.47
CA ARG A 65 15.95 -7.00 -8.15
C ARG A 65 15.62 -5.67 -7.48
N LEU A 66 16.44 -5.19 -6.54
CA LEU A 66 16.17 -3.93 -5.84
C LEU A 66 16.13 -2.73 -6.80
N PRO A 67 17.19 -2.48 -7.61
CA PRO A 67 17.14 -1.40 -8.59
C PRO A 67 16.06 -1.64 -9.66
N ALA A 68 15.72 -2.89 -9.98
CA ALA A 68 14.62 -3.20 -10.90
C ALA A 68 13.25 -2.79 -10.32
N VAL A 69 12.94 -3.14 -9.06
CA VAL A 69 11.70 -2.70 -8.37
C VAL A 69 11.66 -1.17 -8.26
N GLN A 70 12.78 -0.53 -7.91
CA GLN A 70 12.85 0.94 -7.86
C GLN A 70 12.59 1.57 -9.23
N THR A 71 13.07 0.95 -10.31
CA THR A 71 12.80 1.40 -11.68
C THR A 71 11.34 1.19 -12.06
N LEU A 72 10.73 0.05 -11.71
CA LEU A 72 9.30 -0.18 -11.87
C LEU A 72 8.48 0.92 -11.18
N GLY A 73 8.87 1.35 -9.98
CA GLY A 73 8.16 2.40 -9.23
C GLY A 73 8.10 3.75 -9.96
N ASN A 74 9.04 4.00 -10.88
CA ASN A 74 9.07 5.20 -11.72
C ASN A 74 8.39 4.98 -13.08
N VAL A 75 8.37 3.76 -13.60
CA VAL A 75 7.79 3.47 -14.93
C VAL A 75 6.28 3.16 -14.83
N VAL A 76 5.84 2.53 -13.75
CA VAL A 76 4.46 2.11 -13.53
C VAL A 76 3.67 3.28 -12.92
N LEU A 77 3.37 4.30 -13.74
CA LEU A 77 2.68 5.52 -13.32
C LEU A 77 1.46 5.91 -14.17
N SER A 78 1.34 5.41 -15.41
CA SER A 78 0.13 5.56 -16.24
C SER A 78 -0.72 4.30 -16.19
N GLU A 79 -2.02 4.43 -16.50
CA GLU A 79 -2.95 3.30 -16.49
C GLU A 79 -2.47 2.17 -17.42
N GLU A 80 -2.01 2.49 -18.62
CA GLU A 80 -1.51 1.51 -19.59
C GLU A 80 -0.24 0.79 -19.10
N ASN A 81 0.64 1.51 -18.39
CA ASN A 81 1.83 0.92 -17.79
C ASN A 81 1.47 0.01 -16.62
N ILE A 82 0.52 0.42 -15.77
CA ILE A 82 -0.01 -0.40 -14.70
C ILE A 82 -0.64 -1.68 -15.26
N ARG A 83 -1.41 -1.58 -16.35
CA ARG A 83 -2.01 -2.73 -17.03
C ARG A 83 -0.99 -3.77 -17.47
N GLN A 84 0.20 -3.36 -17.92
CA GLN A 84 1.30 -4.28 -18.25
C GLN A 84 2.06 -4.83 -17.04
N ALA A 85 1.95 -4.18 -15.88
CA ALA A 85 2.63 -4.60 -14.66
C ALA A 85 1.85 -5.66 -13.87
N LYS A 86 0.68 -6.14 -14.34
CA LYS A 86 -0.15 -7.11 -13.59
C LYS A 86 0.65 -8.31 -13.08
N ASP A 87 1.51 -8.88 -13.92
CA ASP A 87 2.24 -10.11 -13.62
C ASP A 87 3.29 -9.94 -12.50
N CYS A 88 3.67 -8.70 -12.15
CA CYS A 88 4.59 -8.48 -11.04
C CYS A 88 3.90 -8.50 -9.66
N LEU A 89 2.56 -8.46 -9.60
CA LEU A 89 1.81 -8.42 -8.34
C LEU A 89 2.21 -9.53 -7.35
N PRO A 90 2.21 -10.84 -7.71
CA PRO A 90 2.56 -11.89 -6.77
C PRO A 90 3.99 -11.79 -6.25
N ILE A 91 4.93 -11.39 -7.11
CA ILE A 91 6.36 -11.24 -6.76
C ILE A 91 6.54 -10.11 -5.75
N LEU A 92 5.95 -8.95 -6.02
CA LEU A 92 6.03 -7.77 -5.15
C LEU A 92 5.35 -8.00 -3.80
N MET A 93 4.18 -8.65 -3.80
CA MET A 93 3.52 -9.05 -2.55
C MET A 93 4.39 -10.01 -1.74
N GLY A 94 5.06 -10.95 -2.41
CA GLY A 94 6.05 -11.83 -1.82
C GLY A 94 7.20 -11.07 -1.16
N PHE A 95 7.72 -10.01 -1.80
CA PHE A 95 8.75 -9.16 -1.19
C PHE A 95 8.25 -8.39 0.05
N VAL A 96 6.99 -7.96 0.06
CA VAL A 96 6.41 -7.27 1.23
C VAL A 96 6.19 -8.24 2.40
N GLN A 97 5.75 -9.47 2.13
CA GLN A 97 5.57 -10.52 3.13
C GLN A 97 6.92 -11.01 3.68
N ASN A 98 7.87 -11.33 2.79
CA ASN A 98 9.02 -12.19 3.10
C ASN A 98 10.39 -11.51 2.99
N SER A 99 10.47 -10.17 3.02
CA SER A 99 11.74 -9.45 2.82
C SER A 99 12.84 -9.73 3.87
N HIS A 100 12.62 -10.55 4.89
CA HIS A 100 13.63 -10.94 5.91
C HIS A 100 14.49 -9.79 6.46
N GLY A 101 13.91 -8.58 6.61
CA GLY A 101 14.63 -7.39 7.08
C GLY A 101 15.18 -6.45 5.99
N ASP A 102 14.99 -6.77 4.71
CA ASP A 102 15.30 -5.87 3.59
C ASP A 102 14.24 -4.77 3.45
N ASP A 103 14.40 -3.71 4.23
CA ASP A 103 13.52 -2.55 4.25
C ASP A 103 13.53 -1.79 2.92
N ALA A 104 14.66 -1.77 2.19
CA ALA A 104 14.77 -1.08 0.92
C ALA A 104 13.93 -1.76 -0.16
N LEU A 105 14.03 -3.08 -0.27
CA LEU A 105 13.21 -3.86 -1.20
C LEU A 105 11.74 -3.82 -0.81
N ARG A 106 11.42 -3.91 0.49
CA ARG A 106 10.04 -3.79 0.97
C ARG A 106 9.44 -2.44 0.61
N LEU A 107 10.16 -1.36 0.87
CA LEU A 107 9.72 -0.01 0.56
C LEU A 107 9.51 0.19 -0.94
N ALA A 108 10.47 -0.23 -1.76
CA ALA A 108 10.35 -0.14 -3.21
C ALA A 108 9.15 -0.95 -3.73
N SER A 109 8.91 -2.14 -3.17
CA SER A 109 7.77 -2.99 -3.54
C SER A 109 6.43 -2.34 -3.16
N LEU A 110 6.34 -1.76 -1.96
CA LEU A 110 5.14 -1.02 -1.54
C LEU A 110 4.84 0.17 -2.47
N VAL A 111 5.87 0.87 -2.97
CA VAL A 111 5.68 1.97 -3.93
C VAL A 111 5.03 1.45 -5.21
N VAL A 112 5.57 0.39 -5.82
CA VAL A 112 5.00 -0.18 -7.05
C VAL A 112 3.57 -0.70 -6.82
N LEU A 113 3.35 -1.44 -5.72
CA LEU A 113 2.05 -1.95 -5.33
C LEU A 113 1.01 -0.82 -5.12
N THR A 114 1.43 0.31 -4.56
CA THR A 114 0.58 1.50 -4.37
C THR A 114 0.18 2.10 -5.71
N ASN A 115 1.12 2.21 -6.66
CA ASN A 115 0.82 2.71 -8.00
C ASN A 115 -0.17 1.78 -8.72
N ILE A 116 0.03 0.46 -8.63
CA ILE A 116 -0.87 -0.52 -9.25
C ILE A 116 -2.27 -0.45 -8.64
N ALA A 117 -2.37 -0.25 -7.32
CA ALA A 117 -3.65 -0.12 -6.61
C ALA A 117 -4.44 1.15 -6.97
N THR A 118 -4.00 1.97 -7.92
CA THR A 118 -4.87 2.99 -8.53
C THR A 118 -5.92 2.38 -9.46
N ILE A 119 -5.71 1.14 -9.94
CA ILE A 119 -6.71 0.34 -10.66
C ILE A 119 -7.43 -0.57 -9.67
N SER A 120 -8.74 -0.42 -9.53
CA SER A 120 -9.56 -1.16 -8.56
C SER A 120 -9.82 -2.62 -8.93
N GLU A 121 -9.70 -2.96 -10.22
CA GLU A 121 -10.01 -4.27 -10.81
C GLU A 121 -9.20 -5.43 -10.21
N TRP A 122 -8.07 -5.14 -9.57
CA TRP A 122 -7.17 -6.14 -8.98
C TRP A 122 -7.03 -5.97 -7.46
N HIS A 123 -7.89 -5.17 -6.82
CA HIS A 123 -7.78 -4.96 -5.38
C HIS A 123 -8.01 -6.23 -4.57
N GLU A 124 -8.86 -7.15 -5.03
CA GLU A 124 -9.07 -8.45 -4.36
C GLU A 124 -7.78 -9.28 -4.29
N ASP A 125 -6.88 -9.16 -5.27
CA ASP A 125 -5.58 -9.86 -5.28
C ASP A 125 -4.69 -9.44 -4.09
N TYR A 126 -4.96 -8.28 -3.45
CA TYR A 126 -4.24 -7.79 -2.27
C TYR A 126 -4.75 -8.36 -0.94
N CYS A 127 -5.88 -9.07 -0.93
CA CYS A 127 -6.45 -9.65 0.30
C CYS A 127 -5.42 -10.43 1.15
N PRO A 128 -4.54 -11.28 0.58
CA PRO A 128 -3.50 -11.99 1.33
C PRO A 128 -2.45 -11.07 2.00
N LEU A 129 -2.39 -9.80 1.61
CA LEU A 129 -1.42 -8.83 2.12
C LEU A 129 -1.98 -7.95 3.25
N LEU A 130 -3.30 -7.89 3.46
CA LEU A 130 -3.93 -6.87 4.33
C LEU A 130 -3.43 -6.90 5.77
N HIS A 131 -3.33 -8.09 6.39
CA HIS A 131 -2.75 -8.25 7.74
C HIS A 131 -1.33 -7.71 7.81
N ARG A 132 -0.53 -8.01 6.78
CA ARG A 132 0.85 -7.53 6.70
C ARG A 132 0.91 -6.02 6.55
N LEU A 133 0.04 -5.42 5.74
CA LEU A 133 -0.02 -3.96 5.58
C LEU A 133 -0.33 -3.27 6.89
N TYR A 134 -1.33 -3.74 7.65
CA TYR A 134 -1.61 -3.17 8.97
C TYR A 134 -0.47 -3.35 9.97
N HIS A 135 0.20 -4.51 9.97
CA HIS A 135 1.41 -4.68 10.78
C HIS A 135 2.52 -3.69 10.39
N LEU A 136 2.69 -3.39 9.09
CA LEU A 136 3.67 -2.41 8.61
C LEU A 136 3.29 -0.96 8.94
N VAL A 137 2.03 -0.66 9.25
CA VAL A 137 1.64 0.63 9.83
C VAL A 137 2.27 0.84 11.21
N ASP A 138 2.60 -0.22 11.96
CA ASP A 138 3.32 -0.12 13.24
C ASP A 138 4.85 -0.08 13.08
N SER A 139 5.37 -0.05 11.84
CA SER A 139 6.79 -0.05 11.54
C SER A 139 7.51 1.16 12.16
N PRO A 140 8.73 1.00 12.72
CA PRO A 140 9.54 2.13 13.15
C PRO A 140 10.10 2.95 11.98
N ASN A 141 10.05 2.41 10.75
CA ASN A 141 10.49 3.09 9.54
C ASN A 141 9.33 3.94 8.97
N PRO A 142 9.38 5.29 9.06
CA PRO A 142 8.28 6.15 8.68
C PRO A 142 7.96 6.09 7.17
N HIS A 143 8.94 5.74 6.33
CA HIS A 143 8.71 5.58 4.90
C HIS A 143 7.88 4.33 4.60
N ILE A 144 8.19 3.21 5.27
CA ILE A 144 7.40 1.98 5.15
C ILE A 144 5.99 2.22 5.70
N GLN A 145 5.88 2.83 6.89
CA GLN A 145 4.60 3.16 7.50
C GLN A 145 3.73 4.02 6.55
N LEU A 146 4.30 5.09 5.98
CA LEU A 146 3.59 5.96 5.05
C LEU A 146 3.16 5.24 3.78
N GLN A 147 4.01 4.41 3.17
CA GLN A 147 3.65 3.70 1.94
C GLN A 147 2.61 2.60 2.19
N SER A 148 2.69 1.89 3.32
CA SER A 148 1.65 0.94 3.72
C SER A 148 0.29 1.62 3.90
N LEU A 149 0.25 2.81 4.51
CA LEU A 149 -0.98 3.59 4.64
C LEU A 149 -1.51 4.10 3.31
N ARG A 150 -0.65 4.53 2.38
CA ARG A 150 -1.08 4.96 1.03
C ARG A 150 -1.73 3.81 0.26
N LEU A 151 -1.14 2.62 0.31
CA LEU A 151 -1.72 1.44 -0.30
C LEU A 151 -3.07 1.10 0.33
N LEU A 152 -3.17 1.06 1.66
CA LEU A 152 -4.44 0.82 2.37
C LEU A 152 -5.52 1.85 2.01
N VAL A 153 -5.16 3.14 1.87
CA VAL A 153 -6.10 4.19 1.43
C VAL A 153 -6.60 3.91 0.02
N ASN A 154 -5.72 3.58 -0.93
CA ASN A 154 -6.12 3.24 -2.30
C ASN A 154 -7.10 2.05 -2.32
N LEU A 155 -6.79 0.99 -1.55
CA LEU A 155 -7.68 -0.17 -1.44
C LEU A 155 -9.02 0.19 -0.80
N SER A 156 -9.04 1.07 0.21
CA SER A 156 -10.29 1.52 0.87
C SER A 156 -11.21 2.35 -0.03
N CYS A 157 -10.69 2.89 -1.13
CA CYS A 157 -11.53 3.58 -2.12
C CYS A 157 -12.41 2.61 -2.93
N ASN A 158 -12.14 1.30 -2.89
CA ASN A 158 -13.02 0.28 -3.44
C ASN A 158 -13.97 -0.26 -2.35
N ARG A 159 -15.27 -0.06 -2.53
CA ARG A 159 -16.32 -0.53 -1.60
C ARG A 159 -16.26 -2.05 -1.36
N GLU A 160 -15.92 -2.83 -2.38
CA GLU A 160 -15.83 -4.29 -2.29
C GLU A 160 -14.71 -4.75 -1.33
N MET A 161 -13.69 -3.90 -1.12
CA MET A 161 -12.59 -4.20 -0.21
C MET A 161 -12.90 -3.90 1.25
N ILE A 162 -13.94 -3.12 1.55
CA ILE A 162 -14.25 -2.67 2.91
C ILE A 162 -14.41 -3.86 3.88
N PRO A 163 -15.18 -4.92 3.57
CA PRO A 163 -15.30 -6.06 4.47
C PRO A 163 -13.94 -6.73 4.77
N SER A 164 -13.11 -6.94 3.75
CA SER A 164 -11.77 -7.54 3.92
C SER A 164 -10.83 -6.66 4.73
N LEU A 165 -10.89 -5.33 4.54
CA LEU A 165 -10.10 -4.35 5.30
C LEU A 165 -10.52 -4.26 6.77
N LEU A 166 -11.80 -4.46 7.07
CA LEU A 166 -12.34 -4.51 8.43
C LEU A 166 -12.08 -5.85 9.12
N ALA A 167 -12.03 -6.94 8.35
CA ALA A 167 -11.76 -8.29 8.83
C ALA A 167 -10.29 -8.55 9.13
N ALA A 168 -9.37 -7.79 8.51
CA ALA A 168 -7.94 -7.90 8.75
C ALA A 168 -7.54 -7.37 10.14
N GLU A 169 -6.44 -7.88 10.68
CA GLU A 169 -5.94 -7.48 12.00
C GLU A 169 -5.37 -6.06 11.94
N GLY A 170 -6.13 -5.08 12.44
CA GLY A 170 -5.74 -3.67 12.44
C GLY A 170 -4.46 -3.36 13.24
N PRO A 171 -3.87 -2.16 13.06
CA PRO A 171 -2.60 -1.80 13.69
C PRO A 171 -2.69 -1.78 15.22
N ARG A 172 -1.65 -2.26 15.90
CA ARG A 172 -1.60 -2.30 17.37
C ARG A 172 -1.51 -0.92 17.99
N LYS A 173 -0.85 0.02 17.31
CA LYS A 173 -0.60 1.39 17.80
C LYS A 173 -1.52 2.42 17.17
N LEU A 174 -2.64 2.01 16.56
CA LEU A 174 -3.55 2.87 15.80
C LEU A 174 -3.88 4.21 16.50
N SER A 175 -4.38 4.16 17.73
CA SER A 175 -4.75 5.38 18.47
C SER A 175 -3.56 6.33 18.70
N SER A 176 -2.33 5.82 18.83
CA SER A 176 -1.15 6.68 18.99
C SER A 176 -0.75 7.42 17.71
N LEU A 177 -1.30 7.02 16.55
CA LEU A 177 -1.09 7.70 15.26
C LEU A 177 -2.09 8.82 15.01
N VAL A 178 -3.14 8.94 15.83
CA VAL A 178 -4.18 9.96 15.70
C VAL A 178 -3.97 11.04 16.77
N VAL A 179 -2.82 11.70 16.71
CA VAL A 179 -2.46 12.79 17.63
C VAL A 179 -1.73 13.91 16.87
N PRO A 180 -1.81 15.18 17.31
CA PRO A 180 -1.21 16.31 16.61
C PRO A 180 0.30 16.18 16.36
N GLU A 181 1.00 15.42 17.19
CA GLU A 181 2.45 15.22 17.11
C GLU A 181 2.86 14.20 16.03
N THR A 182 1.91 13.48 15.45
CA THR A 182 2.17 12.54 14.36
C THR A 182 2.55 13.31 13.09
N ASN A 183 3.55 12.82 12.35
CA ASN A 183 3.92 13.39 11.05
C ASN A 183 2.68 13.59 10.16
N GLU A 184 2.49 14.80 9.63
CA GLU A 184 1.27 15.19 8.91
C GLU A 184 0.89 14.26 7.76
N ALA A 185 1.89 13.78 7.00
CA ALA A 185 1.63 12.88 5.88
C ALA A 185 1.11 11.50 6.35
N ILE A 186 1.60 11.01 7.48
CA ILE A 186 1.13 9.77 8.12
C ILE A 186 -0.24 10.00 8.74
N LEU A 187 -0.40 11.07 9.53
CA LEU A 187 -1.64 11.43 10.22
C LEU A 187 -2.80 11.58 9.23
N LEU A 188 -2.60 12.33 8.15
CA LEU A 188 -3.61 12.54 7.12
C LEU A 188 -4.03 11.23 6.45
N ARG A 189 -3.11 10.29 6.23
CA ARG A 189 -3.42 8.99 5.61
C ARG A 189 -4.13 8.05 6.57
N VAL A 190 -3.72 8.02 7.84
CA VAL A 190 -4.44 7.27 8.89
C VAL A 190 -5.86 7.78 9.06
N LEU A 191 -6.05 9.11 9.11
CA LEU A 191 -7.37 9.72 9.24
C LEU A 191 -8.25 9.43 8.02
N THR A 192 -7.67 9.51 6.82
CA THR A 192 -8.41 9.22 5.58
C THR A 192 -8.88 7.77 5.56
N LEU A 193 -7.98 6.82 5.85
CA LEU A 193 -8.33 5.40 5.92
C LEU A 193 -9.44 5.14 6.94
N LEU A 194 -9.28 5.62 8.17
CA LEU A 194 -10.27 5.40 9.23
C LEU A 194 -11.60 6.08 8.91
N ALA A 195 -11.60 7.30 8.36
CA ALA A 195 -12.82 8.00 7.97
C ALA A 195 -13.58 7.22 6.89
N THR A 196 -12.88 6.71 5.86
CA THR A 196 -13.49 5.90 4.81
C THR A 196 -14.11 4.62 5.37
N LEU A 197 -13.37 3.89 6.21
CA LEU A 197 -13.87 2.65 6.81
C LEU A 197 -15.05 2.90 7.76
N ALA A 198 -14.95 3.90 8.65
CA ALA A 198 -16.02 4.23 9.59
C ALA A 198 -17.29 4.67 8.87
N HIS A 199 -17.15 5.52 7.84
CA HIS A 199 -18.28 5.96 7.02
C HIS A 199 -18.96 4.78 6.31
N ALA A 200 -18.17 3.85 5.76
CA ALA A 200 -18.73 2.67 5.12
C ALA A 200 -19.50 1.79 6.11
N VAL A 201 -18.98 1.58 7.32
CA VAL A 201 -19.69 0.85 8.39
C VAL A 201 -21.03 1.52 8.73
N SER A 202 -21.04 2.86 8.90
CA SER A 202 -22.27 3.59 9.25
C SER A 202 -23.29 3.61 8.12
N GLU A 203 -22.85 3.81 6.88
CA GLU A 203 -23.73 3.97 5.72
C GLU A 203 -24.31 2.63 5.27
N ASP A 204 -23.47 1.59 5.26
CA ASP A 204 -23.84 0.26 4.78
C ASP A 204 -24.46 -0.60 5.92
N ASN A 205 -24.60 -0.06 7.14
CA ASN A 205 -25.08 -0.75 8.35
C ASN A 205 -24.41 -2.11 8.58
N LEU A 206 -23.10 -2.18 8.32
CA LEU A 206 -22.34 -3.43 8.41
C LEU A 206 -22.34 -3.94 9.85
N ASN A 207 -22.78 -5.17 10.04
CA ASN A 207 -22.65 -5.92 11.28
C ASN A 207 -21.33 -6.72 11.25
N PRO A 208 -20.32 -6.32 12.05
CA PRO A 208 -19.01 -6.98 12.04
C PRO A 208 -19.04 -8.47 12.41
N SER A 209 -20.11 -8.94 13.05
CA SER A 209 -20.28 -10.35 13.45
C SER A 209 -20.86 -11.23 12.35
N VAL A 210 -21.39 -10.65 11.28
CA VAL A 210 -22.14 -11.38 10.23
C VAL A 210 -21.61 -11.07 8.83
N ASP A 211 -21.27 -9.81 8.56
CA ASP A 211 -21.04 -9.33 7.19
C ASP A 211 -19.56 -9.34 6.77
N LEU A 212 -18.66 -9.68 7.70
CA LEU A 212 -17.22 -9.74 7.41
C LEU A 212 -16.84 -11.13 6.87
N PRO A 213 -15.94 -11.21 5.87
CA PRO A 213 -15.53 -12.48 5.30
C PRO A 213 -14.87 -13.38 6.36
N PRO A 214 -15.18 -14.69 6.36
CA PRO A 214 -14.42 -15.65 7.14
C PRO A 214 -12.99 -15.74 6.59
N GLU A 215 -12.02 -15.95 7.48
CA GLU A 215 -10.65 -16.14 7.05
C GLU A 215 -10.49 -17.51 6.38
N ASP A 216 -9.99 -17.53 5.14
CA ASP A 216 -9.31 -18.69 4.61
C ASP A 216 -8.01 -18.84 5.39
N LYS A 217 -7.93 -19.88 6.23
CA LYS A 217 -6.74 -20.23 7.02
C LYS A 217 -5.54 -20.45 6.09
N ALA A 218 -4.85 -19.40 5.67
CA ALA A 218 -3.48 -19.51 5.21
C ALA A 218 -2.65 -19.89 6.43
N ALA A 219 -2.15 -21.13 6.45
CA ALA A 219 -1.47 -21.73 7.58
C ALA A 219 -0.29 -20.86 8.07
N ALA A 220 -0.49 -20.11 9.15
CA ALA A 220 0.59 -19.69 10.02
C ALA A 220 0.80 -20.78 11.08
N PRO A 221 2.04 -21.28 11.31
CA PRO A 221 2.32 -22.16 12.42
C PRO A 221 2.23 -21.36 13.73
N ASP A 222 1.69 -21.99 14.76
CA ASP A 222 1.76 -21.60 16.18
C ASP A 222 0.88 -20.44 16.66
N THR A 223 -0.44 -20.59 16.57
CA THR A 223 -1.34 -20.14 17.66
C THR A 223 -2.48 -21.15 17.82
N ILE A 224 -2.24 -22.17 18.65
CA ILE A 224 -3.30 -23.00 19.22
C ILE A 224 -3.92 -22.19 20.37
N HIS A 225 -4.99 -21.46 20.06
CA HIS A 225 -6.01 -21.10 21.03
C HIS A 225 -7.27 -21.90 20.64
N ASP A 226 -7.40 -23.08 21.23
CA ASP A 226 -8.40 -24.11 20.86
C ASP A 226 -9.87 -23.78 21.22
N ASP A 227 -10.19 -22.58 21.71
CA ASP A 227 -11.54 -22.26 22.22
C ASP A 227 -12.21 -21.02 21.59
N ALA A 228 -11.59 -20.32 20.64
CA ALA A 228 -12.20 -19.15 20.00
C ALA A 228 -13.03 -19.55 18.76
N SER A 229 -14.33 -19.25 18.76
CA SER A 229 -15.17 -19.45 17.58
C SER A 229 -14.75 -18.48 16.45
N PRO A 230 -14.92 -18.83 15.16
CA PRO A 230 -14.54 -17.95 14.05
C PRO A 230 -15.16 -16.55 14.14
N THR A 231 -16.38 -16.46 14.67
CA THR A 231 -17.11 -15.21 14.90
C THR A 231 -16.51 -14.37 16.03
N SER A 232 -15.95 -14.98 17.08
CA SER A 232 -15.30 -14.22 18.17
C SER A 232 -13.99 -13.58 17.70
N LEU A 233 -13.21 -14.28 16.86
CA LEU A 233 -11.95 -13.77 16.33
C LEU A 233 -12.16 -12.60 15.35
N GLN A 234 -13.19 -12.66 14.50
CA GLN A 234 -13.55 -11.55 13.60
C GLN A 234 -13.96 -10.30 14.38
N GLY A 235 -14.78 -10.48 15.43
CA GLY A 235 -15.17 -9.39 16.34
C GLY A 235 -13.95 -8.74 17.02
N GLU A 236 -12.97 -9.53 17.44
CA GLU A 236 -11.72 -9.03 18.03
C GLU A 236 -10.87 -8.22 17.03
N ARG A 237 -10.82 -8.64 15.76
CA ARG A 237 -10.07 -7.92 14.71
C ARG A 237 -10.73 -6.60 14.34
N TYR A 238 -12.05 -6.60 14.12
CA TYR A 238 -12.80 -5.35 13.96
C TYR A 238 -12.59 -4.43 15.17
N ALA A 239 -12.58 -4.99 16.38
CA ALA A 239 -12.37 -4.23 17.61
C ALA A 239 -11.00 -3.53 17.68
N ARG A 240 -9.99 -3.97 16.92
CA ARG A 240 -8.70 -3.27 16.79
C ARG A 240 -8.83 -1.91 16.09
N LEU A 241 -9.77 -1.79 15.15
CA LEU A 241 -10.04 -0.54 14.43
C LEU A 241 -11.12 0.29 15.14
N PHE A 242 -12.24 -0.35 15.52
CA PHE A 242 -13.45 0.34 15.99
C PHE A 242 -14.10 -0.31 17.22
N GLY A 243 -13.33 -1.00 18.05
CA GLY A 243 -13.81 -1.46 19.35
C GLY A 243 -14.16 -0.27 20.26
N VAL A 244 -15.07 -0.46 21.22
CA VAL A 244 -15.61 0.64 22.07
C VAL A 244 -14.49 1.54 22.63
N SER A 245 -13.48 0.95 23.26
CA SER A 245 -12.35 1.72 23.84
C SER A 245 -11.49 2.45 22.81
N ILE A 246 -11.44 1.95 21.57
CA ILE A 246 -10.71 2.60 20.47
C ILE A 246 -11.56 3.74 19.91
N ARG A 247 -12.88 3.53 19.70
CA ARG A 247 -13.82 4.58 19.27
C ARG A 247 -13.78 5.77 20.22
N ASP A 248 -13.89 5.55 21.53
CA ASP A 248 -13.87 6.64 22.52
C ASP A 248 -12.59 7.48 22.45
N ARG A 249 -11.44 6.81 22.27
CA ARG A 249 -10.14 7.46 22.10
C ARG A 249 -10.11 8.28 20.80
N LEU A 250 -10.51 7.67 19.68
CA LEU A 250 -10.54 8.33 18.37
C LEU A 250 -11.49 9.54 18.35
N VAL A 251 -12.66 9.47 18.99
CA VAL A 251 -13.60 10.59 19.12
C VAL A 251 -12.94 11.76 19.85
N THR A 252 -12.26 11.49 20.96
CA THR A 252 -11.55 12.52 21.73
C THR A 252 -10.41 13.13 20.91
N GLN A 253 -9.61 12.29 20.26
CA GLN A 253 -8.45 12.69 19.47
C GLN A 253 -8.83 13.52 18.24
N THR A 254 -9.83 13.08 17.49
CA THR A 254 -10.35 13.83 16.33
C THR A 254 -10.91 15.19 16.73
N GLN A 255 -11.58 15.29 17.88
CA GLN A 255 -12.05 16.58 18.40
C GLN A 255 -10.89 17.56 18.71
N VAL A 256 -9.76 17.05 19.21
CA VAL A 256 -8.55 17.85 19.42
C VAL A 256 -7.99 18.32 18.08
N LEU A 257 -7.84 17.41 17.10
CA LEU A 257 -7.30 17.72 15.78
C LEU A 257 -8.13 18.75 15.03
N MET A 258 -9.46 18.61 15.02
CA MET A 258 -10.39 19.56 14.38
C MET A 258 -10.25 20.99 14.92
N ARG A 259 -9.88 21.15 16.19
CA ARG A 259 -9.81 22.47 16.85
C ARG A 259 -8.42 23.09 16.82
N LYS A 260 -7.37 22.25 16.82
CA LYS A 260 -6.00 22.69 17.11
C LYS A 260 -5.00 22.45 15.99
N HIS A 261 -5.28 21.56 15.03
CA HIS A 261 -4.34 21.26 13.96
C HIS A 261 -4.32 22.40 12.94
N GLU A 262 -3.15 22.75 12.38
CA GLU A 262 -3.01 23.88 11.43
C GLU A 262 -3.43 23.49 9.99
N ASP A 263 -3.16 22.25 9.59
CA ASP A 263 -3.54 21.72 8.28
C ASP A 263 -5.08 21.52 8.14
N PRO A 264 -5.74 22.19 7.16
CA PRO A 264 -7.18 22.09 6.95
C PRO A 264 -7.65 20.72 6.42
N ASP A 265 -6.79 19.99 5.70
CA ASP A 265 -7.10 18.64 5.23
C ASP A 265 -7.14 17.66 6.40
N ILE A 266 -6.22 17.79 7.36
CA ILE A 266 -6.23 17.00 8.60
C ILE A 266 -7.48 17.33 9.42
N GLN A 267 -7.83 18.62 9.60
CA GLN A 267 -9.07 19.00 10.28
C GLN A 267 -10.30 18.41 9.59
N ARG A 268 -10.36 18.44 8.25
CA ARG A 268 -11.46 17.91 7.46
C ARG A 268 -11.60 16.40 7.62
N GLN A 269 -10.50 15.64 7.50
CA GLN A 269 -10.56 14.17 7.64
C GLN A 269 -10.85 13.76 9.10
N ALA A 270 -10.30 14.48 10.09
CA ALA A 270 -10.66 14.30 11.49
C ALA A 270 -12.16 14.55 11.73
N GLY A 271 -12.74 15.58 11.11
CA GLY A 271 -14.17 15.88 11.19
C GLY A 271 -15.05 14.78 10.60
N LYS A 272 -14.67 14.23 9.43
CA LYS A 272 -15.37 13.10 8.82
C LYS A 272 -15.35 11.86 9.71
N LEU A 273 -14.17 11.50 10.23
CA LEU A 273 -14.03 10.39 11.15
C LEU A 273 -14.84 10.62 12.44
N HIS A 274 -14.79 11.82 12.99
CA HIS A 274 -15.52 12.16 14.22
C HIS A 274 -17.04 12.02 14.07
N ALA A 275 -17.59 12.44 12.92
CA ALA A 275 -19.01 12.30 12.62
C ALA A 275 -19.41 10.82 12.51
N ALA A 276 -18.69 10.06 11.67
CA ALA A 276 -18.97 8.63 11.46
C ALA A 276 -18.84 7.76 12.72
N LEU A 277 -18.03 8.19 13.71
CA LEU A 277 -17.89 7.49 14.98
C LEU A 277 -18.96 7.83 16.02
N LYS A 278 -19.76 8.89 15.82
CA LYS A 278 -20.82 9.30 16.74
C LYS A 278 -22.20 8.76 16.37
N ASP A 279 -22.36 8.39 15.12
CA ASP A 279 -23.50 7.64 14.61
C ASP A 279 -23.40 6.15 15.00
#